data_AF-A0A9N9AZH1-F1
#
_entry.id   AF-A0A9N9AZH1-F1
#
_cell.length_a   1.000
_cell.length_b   1.000
_cell.length_c   1.000
_cell.angle_alpha   90.00
_cell.angle_beta   90.00
_cell.angle_gamma   90.00
#
_symmetry.space_group_name_H-M   'P 1'
#
loop_
_entity.id
_entity.type
_entity.pdbx_description
1 polymer ?
#
loop_
_entity_poly.entity_id
_entity_poly.type
_entity_poly.pdbx_seq_one_letter_code
_entity_poly.pdbx_strand_id
1 'polypeptide(L)'
;MDISGSSGSVSTSPLSMFIKTVVDNSEITRKNSEVMVRFMKEFSRTERETVSITQAKAYQNTVFESVDVEYFLSKNNTYLGSFRSNGTVNTYLRKYSVPTDTEDEVQEWFNRLMENLPKFSKSIAIRDTHTNVYLSGYKPDISVFMEDDIINDAYLTMYVQALLEVKKRKSFSHLLDEDKGQLLNYIRILIRQQPLRELFAVFLSDGFYFYVMAYDRRTNRYSEHTTNFKTGLRLFWVLINYSSPFTTMAGPKSIDFNLSQEDFTRIRLKEYLGMGASSRVYKIDWENTSSAIKVFNSGYSPSNEVETLKFLNEGNFPNVPTYIAHDDNSMIIRPVCERFGDGFQVSHALQLLQHLELIHKQQIYHRDVRPKTFY
;
A
#
# COMPACT_ATOMS: atom_id res chain seq x y z
N MET A 1 -69.78 -38.06 28.35
CA MET A 1 -69.65 -37.29 27.10
C MET A 1 -70.05 -35.87 27.40
N ASP A 2 -69.27 -34.82 27.22
CA ASP A 2 -67.83 -34.67 27.05
C ASP A 2 -67.50 -33.23 27.45
N ILE A 3 -66.29 -33.07 27.97
CA ILE A 3 -65.70 -31.84 28.47
C ILE A 3 -65.21 -31.00 27.27
N SER A 4 -65.46 -29.69 27.28
CA SER A 4 -64.56 -28.71 26.67
C SER A 4 -64.73 -27.39 27.41
N GLY A 5 -63.70 -26.68 27.87
CA GLY A 5 -62.27 -26.79 27.60
C GLY A 5 -61.72 -25.36 27.54
N SER A 6 -61.55 -24.75 28.70
CA SER A 6 -60.96 -23.41 28.86
C SER A 6 -59.50 -23.41 28.41
N SER A 7 -59.14 -22.52 27.47
CA SER A 7 -57.75 -22.33 27.03
C SER A 7 -57.09 -21.23 27.85
N GLY A 8 -56.28 -21.64 28.83
CA GLY A 8 -55.39 -20.76 29.57
C GLY A 8 -54.15 -20.42 28.75
N SER A 9 -53.90 -19.14 28.51
CA SER A 9 -52.64 -18.66 27.94
C SER A 9 -51.53 -18.75 29.00
N VAL A 10 -50.50 -19.54 28.73
CA VAL A 10 -49.31 -19.64 29.60
C VAL A 10 -48.45 -18.40 29.36
N SER A 11 -48.42 -17.48 30.32
CA SER A 11 -47.50 -16.34 30.32
C SER A 11 -46.08 -16.82 30.61
N THR A 12 -45.22 -16.91 29.60
CA THR A 12 -43.78 -17.11 29.81
C THR A 12 -43.16 -15.85 30.39
N SER A 13 -42.51 -15.99 31.55
CA SER A 13 -41.84 -14.89 32.26
C SER A 13 -40.73 -14.26 31.39
N PRO A 14 -40.58 -12.92 31.36
CA PRO A 14 -39.49 -12.22 30.68
C PRO A 14 -38.09 -12.76 31.06
N LEU A 15 -37.94 -13.29 32.28
CA LEU A 15 -36.71 -13.90 32.77
C LEU A 15 -36.37 -15.21 32.04
N SER A 16 -37.37 -16.02 31.67
CA SER A 16 -37.12 -17.27 30.94
C SER A 16 -36.72 -17.01 29.48
N MET A 17 -37.21 -15.93 28.87
CA MET A 17 -36.75 -15.48 27.55
C MET A 17 -35.30 -14.96 27.60
N PHE A 18 -34.95 -14.20 28.65
CA PHE A 18 -33.60 -13.68 28.83
C PHE A 18 -32.58 -14.81 29.06
N ILE A 19 -32.88 -15.76 29.95
CA ILE A 19 -32.00 -16.93 30.21
C ILE A 19 -31.82 -17.77 28.95
N LYS A 20 -32.90 -18.02 28.19
CA LYS A 20 -32.81 -18.77 26.92
C LYS A 20 -31.91 -18.06 25.90
N THR A 21 -32.05 -16.74 25.78
CA THR A 21 -31.22 -15.93 24.86
C THR A 21 -29.74 -15.95 25.25
N VAL A 22 -29.44 -15.92 26.57
CA VAL A 22 -28.06 -16.01 27.07
C VAL A 22 -27.46 -17.41 26.84
N VAL A 23 -28.25 -18.47 27.05
CA VAL A 23 -27.83 -19.86 26.79
C VAL A 23 -27.57 -20.09 25.30
N ASP A 24 -28.48 -19.65 24.42
CA ASP A 24 -28.35 -19.79 22.98
C ASP A 24 -27.11 -19.02 22.45
N ASN A 25 -26.85 -17.81 22.97
CA ASN A 25 -25.64 -17.05 22.64
C ASN A 25 -24.35 -17.73 23.14
N SER A 26 -24.39 -18.42 24.29
CA SER A 26 -23.23 -19.15 24.81
C SER A 26 -22.88 -20.37 23.94
N GLU A 27 -23.88 -21.06 23.40
CA GLU A 27 -23.66 -22.23 22.54
C GLU A 27 -23.15 -21.84 21.15
N ILE A 28 -23.66 -20.73 20.59
CA ILE A 28 -23.15 -20.13 19.34
C ILE A 28 -21.70 -19.70 19.51
N THR A 29 -21.37 -19.06 20.65
CA THR A 29 -19.99 -18.64 20.94
C THR A 29 -19.05 -19.84 21.03
N ARG A 30 -19.48 -20.96 21.65
CA ARG A 30 -18.69 -22.20 21.73
C ARG A 30 -18.45 -22.83 20.35
N LYS A 31 -19.50 -22.94 19.52
CA LYS A 31 -19.38 -23.50 18.16
C LYS A 31 -18.46 -22.65 17.27
N ASN A 32 -18.55 -21.33 17.35
CA ASN A 32 -17.66 -20.42 16.61
C ASN A 32 -16.19 -20.56 17.06
N SER A 33 -15.95 -20.78 18.35
CA SER A 33 -14.60 -20.99 18.90
C SER A 33 -13.97 -22.30 18.40
N GLU A 34 -14.74 -23.39 18.31
CA GLU A 34 -14.26 -24.68 17.81
C GLU A 34 -13.95 -24.64 16.30
N VAL A 35 -14.73 -23.90 15.51
CA VAL A 35 -14.47 -23.65 14.09
C VAL A 35 -13.19 -22.83 13.90
N MET A 36 -13.00 -21.78 14.71
CA MET A 36 -11.79 -20.94 14.67
C MET A 36 -10.53 -21.73 15.02
N VAL A 37 -10.56 -22.60 16.04
CA VAL A 37 -9.42 -23.45 16.41
C VAL A 37 -9.06 -24.44 15.30
N ARG A 38 -10.05 -24.96 14.58
CA ARG A 38 -9.82 -25.85 13.43
C ARG A 38 -9.18 -25.07 12.26
N PHE A 39 -9.65 -23.86 12.00
CA PHE A 39 -9.12 -22.99 10.95
C PHE A 39 -7.68 -22.55 11.24
N MET A 40 -7.36 -22.18 12.49
CA MET A 40 -5.98 -21.81 12.87
C MET A 40 -5.00 -22.97 12.79
N LYS A 41 -5.43 -24.21 13.10
CA LYS A 41 -4.59 -25.41 12.95
C LYS A 41 -4.29 -25.77 11.50
N GLU A 42 -5.18 -25.44 10.56
CA GLU A 42 -4.91 -25.59 9.12
C GLU A 42 -3.96 -24.50 8.61
N PHE A 43 -4.05 -23.28 9.14
CA PHE A 43 -3.26 -22.12 8.69
C PHE A 43 -1.77 -22.21 9.08
N SER A 44 -1.45 -22.71 10.29
CA SER A 44 -0.06 -22.82 10.78
C SER A 44 0.79 -23.88 10.07
N ARG A 45 0.18 -24.75 9.25
CA ARG A 45 0.87 -25.87 8.61
C ARG A 45 1.54 -25.52 7.28
N THR A 46 1.38 -24.28 6.81
CA THR A 46 1.68 -23.89 5.42
C THR A 46 2.86 -22.92 5.29
N GLU A 47 3.49 -22.45 6.37
CA GLU A 47 4.25 -21.18 6.33
C GLU A 47 5.75 -21.23 5.99
N ARG A 48 6.40 -22.38 5.77
CA ARG A 48 7.88 -22.37 5.60
C ARG A 48 8.49 -23.01 4.35
N GLU A 49 7.70 -23.54 3.43
CA GLU A 49 8.18 -24.01 2.10
C GLU A 49 7.45 -23.33 0.91
N THR A 50 6.60 -22.34 1.16
CA THR A 50 5.51 -21.94 0.23
C THR A 50 5.67 -20.59 -0.45
N VAL A 51 6.59 -19.71 -0.03
CA VAL A 51 6.63 -18.32 -0.56
C VAL A 51 6.96 -18.27 -2.06
N SER A 52 7.94 -19.07 -2.52
CA SER A 52 8.34 -19.17 -3.94
C SER A 52 7.23 -19.73 -4.84
N ILE A 53 6.63 -20.85 -4.43
CA ILE A 53 5.48 -21.47 -5.12
C ILE A 53 4.28 -20.51 -5.14
N THR A 54 4.12 -19.68 -4.10
CA THR A 54 3.01 -18.72 -4.00
C THR A 54 3.19 -17.53 -4.94
N GLN A 55 4.41 -17.01 -5.13
CA GLN A 55 4.66 -15.85 -6.00
C GLN A 55 4.45 -16.20 -7.48
N ALA A 56 5.05 -17.29 -7.95
CA ALA A 56 4.84 -17.76 -9.33
C ALA A 56 3.37 -18.05 -9.60
N LYS A 57 2.68 -18.72 -8.66
CA LYS A 57 1.24 -18.99 -8.76
C LYS A 57 0.40 -17.72 -8.74
N ALA A 58 0.76 -16.72 -7.93
CA ALA A 58 0.07 -15.44 -7.89
C ALA A 58 0.19 -14.68 -9.21
N TYR A 59 1.37 -14.72 -9.85
CA TYR A 59 1.56 -14.18 -11.20
C TYR A 59 0.70 -14.93 -12.22
N GLN A 60 0.78 -16.27 -12.26
CA GLN A 60 -0.01 -17.10 -13.19
C GLN A 60 -1.52 -16.94 -13.04
N ASN A 61 -2.00 -16.66 -11.82
CA ASN A 61 -3.42 -16.41 -11.55
C ASN A 61 -3.86 -14.97 -11.82
N THR A 62 -2.95 -14.05 -12.12
CA THR A 62 -3.27 -12.66 -12.46
C THR A 62 -3.40 -12.55 -13.97
N VAL A 63 -4.49 -11.90 -14.43
CA VAL A 63 -4.71 -11.68 -15.86
C VAL A 63 -3.87 -10.49 -16.32
N PHE A 64 -2.96 -10.75 -17.26
CA PHE A 64 -2.15 -9.73 -17.92
C PHE A 64 -2.55 -9.57 -19.38
N GLU A 65 -2.69 -8.32 -19.81
CA GLU A 65 -2.76 -7.99 -21.23
C GLU A 65 -1.34 -7.96 -21.80
N SER A 66 -1.04 -8.87 -22.73
CA SER A 66 0.22 -8.83 -23.46
C SER A 66 0.17 -7.66 -24.46
N VAL A 67 1.09 -6.72 -24.29
CA VAL A 67 1.16 -5.50 -25.09
C VAL A 67 2.53 -5.37 -25.75
N ASP A 68 2.68 -4.44 -26.68
CA ASP A 68 3.96 -4.08 -27.29
C ASP A 68 4.56 -2.80 -26.70
N VAL A 69 5.70 -2.38 -27.23
CA VAL A 69 6.33 -1.12 -26.83
C VAL A 69 5.43 0.08 -27.14
N GLU A 70 4.70 0.06 -28.26
CA GLU A 70 3.86 1.18 -28.72
C GLU A 70 2.71 1.45 -27.76
N TYR A 71 2.17 0.43 -27.09
CA TYR A 71 1.23 0.63 -26.00
C TYR A 71 1.76 1.60 -24.93
N PHE A 72 2.97 1.36 -24.41
CA PHE A 72 3.55 2.21 -23.36
C PHE A 72 3.87 3.62 -23.88
N LEU A 73 4.36 3.71 -25.11
CA LEU A 73 4.69 4.97 -25.75
C LEU A 73 3.43 5.83 -26.01
N SER A 74 2.33 5.19 -26.43
CA SER A 74 1.04 5.86 -26.63
C SER A 74 0.48 6.42 -25.33
N LYS A 75 0.62 5.69 -24.21
CA LYS A 75 0.23 6.19 -22.89
C LYS A 75 1.09 7.38 -22.47
N ASN A 76 2.36 7.40 -22.87
CA ASN A 76 3.32 8.44 -22.54
C ASN A 76 3.38 9.59 -23.57
N ASN A 77 2.57 9.54 -24.64
CA ASN A 77 2.57 10.48 -25.78
C ASN A 77 3.99 10.78 -26.30
N THR A 78 4.80 9.74 -26.47
CA THR A 78 6.21 9.87 -26.84
C THR A 78 6.62 8.77 -27.82
N TYR A 79 7.90 8.75 -28.19
CA TYR A 79 8.52 7.71 -29.01
C TYR A 79 9.74 7.13 -28.28
N LEU A 80 10.12 5.88 -28.58
CA LEU A 80 11.21 5.17 -27.88
C LEU A 80 12.56 5.90 -27.99
N GLY A 81 12.77 6.56 -29.13
CA GLY A 81 14.03 7.24 -29.46
C GLY A 81 15.22 6.29 -29.55
N SER A 82 16.41 6.86 -29.47
CA SER A 82 17.66 6.10 -29.47
C SER A 82 18.74 6.79 -28.67
N PHE A 83 19.48 6.02 -27.86
CA PHE A 83 20.76 6.50 -27.33
C PHE A 83 21.73 6.76 -28.47
N ARG A 84 22.43 7.91 -28.42
CA ARG A 84 23.46 8.29 -29.42
C ARG A 84 24.46 7.15 -29.59
N SER A 85 24.82 6.80 -30.82
CA SER A 85 25.73 5.68 -31.14
C SER A 85 27.07 5.78 -30.38
N ASN A 86 27.62 6.99 -30.25
CA ASN A 86 28.83 7.29 -29.49
C ASN A 86 28.55 7.91 -28.11
N GLY A 87 27.33 7.78 -27.61
CA GLY A 87 26.94 8.22 -26.27
C GLY A 87 27.42 7.28 -25.17
N THR A 88 27.43 7.77 -23.93
CA THR A 88 27.87 7.07 -22.72
C THR A 88 27.30 5.66 -22.60
N VAL A 89 25.98 5.50 -22.74
CA VAL A 89 25.30 4.19 -22.66
C VAL A 89 25.83 3.18 -23.69
N ASN A 90 25.84 3.54 -24.98
CA ASN A 90 26.29 2.60 -26.02
C ASN A 90 27.80 2.32 -25.93
N THR A 91 28.60 3.26 -25.43
CA THR A 91 30.02 3.04 -25.14
C THR A 91 30.19 2.08 -23.97
N TYR A 92 29.42 2.23 -22.90
CA TYR A 92 29.41 1.32 -21.76
C TYR A 92 29.05 -0.11 -22.18
N LEU A 93 27.92 -0.28 -22.89
CA LEU A 93 27.45 -1.60 -23.33
C LEU A 93 28.38 -2.30 -24.32
N ARG A 94 29.22 -1.56 -25.05
CA ARG A 94 30.27 -2.13 -25.93
C ARG A 94 31.51 -2.57 -25.16
N LYS A 95 31.85 -1.85 -24.09
CA LYS A 95 33.09 -2.05 -23.33
C LYS A 95 32.91 -3.09 -22.21
N TYR A 96 31.72 -3.19 -21.64
CA TYR A 96 31.43 -4.01 -20.47
C TYR A 96 30.31 -5.00 -20.78
N SER A 97 30.65 -6.28 -20.91
CA SER A 97 29.67 -7.37 -21.02
C SER A 97 28.90 -7.55 -19.72
N VAL A 98 27.65 -8.00 -19.83
CA VAL A 98 26.83 -8.38 -18.67
C VAL A 98 27.50 -9.57 -17.96
N PRO A 99 27.80 -9.48 -16.66
CA PRO A 99 28.28 -10.62 -15.88
C PRO A 99 27.26 -11.75 -15.82
N THR A 100 27.73 -12.99 -15.62
CA THR A 100 26.84 -14.17 -15.54
C THR A 100 27.05 -15.01 -14.29
N ASP A 101 27.98 -14.62 -13.42
CA ASP A 101 28.48 -15.50 -12.37
C ASP A 101 27.68 -15.35 -11.08
N THR A 102 27.51 -14.12 -10.58
CA THR A 102 26.79 -13.80 -9.33
C THR A 102 25.74 -12.71 -9.50
N GLU A 103 24.75 -12.64 -8.59
CA GLU A 103 23.75 -11.56 -8.59
C GLU A 103 24.39 -10.21 -8.25
N ASP A 104 25.34 -10.18 -7.32
CA ASP A 104 26.05 -8.95 -6.90
C ASP A 104 26.85 -8.31 -8.06
N GLU A 105 27.52 -9.11 -8.89
CA GLU A 105 28.24 -8.61 -10.07
C GLU A 105 27.28 -8.01 -11.11
N VAL A 106 26.13 -8.66 -11.32
CA VAL A 106 25.09 -8.15 -12.22
C VAL A 106 24.52 -6.84 -11.66
N GLN A 107 24.26 -6.77 -10.35
CA GLN A 107 23.81 -5.56 -9.67
C GLN A 107 24.81 -4.40 -9.82
N GLU A 108 26.10 -4.64 -9.56
CA GLU A 108 27.15 -3.63 -9.72
C GLU A 108 27.27 -3.16 -11.18
N TRP A 109 27.13 -4.08 -12.14
CA TRP A 109 27.10 -3.74 -13.56
C TRP A 109 25.89 -2.87 -13.93
N PHE A 110 24.71 -3.15 -13.37
CA PHE A 110 23.51 -2.33 -13.55
C PHE A 110 23.67 -0.95 -12.92
N ASN A 111 24.18 -0.85 -11.70
CA ASN A 111 24.43 0.41 -11.01
C ASN A 111 25.30 1.34 -11.86
N ARG A 112 26.45 0.83 -12.35
CA ARG A 112 27.35 1.58 -13.25
C ARG A 112 26.66 1.94 -14.58
N LEU A 113 25.80 1.08 -15.12
CA LEU A 113 25.02 1.41 -16.31
C LEU A 113 24.03 2.56 -16.05
N MET A 114 23.35 2.57 -14.90
CA MET A 114 22.39 3.61 -14.54
C MET A 114 23.07 4.99 -14.43
N GLU A 115 24.29 5.06 -13.92
CA GLU A 115 25.10 6.28 -13.89
C GLU A 115 25.44 6.83 -15.29
N ASN A 116 25.46 5.95 -16.30
CA ASN A 116 25.74 6.31 -17.69
C ASN A 116 24.48 6.73 -18.48
N LEU A 117 23.28 6.63 -17.90
CA LEU A 117 22.06 7.07 -18.56
C LEU A 117 22.07 8.60 -18.80
N PRO A 118 21.46 9.09 -19.89
CA PRO A 118 21.30 10.51 -20.10
C PRO A 118 20.51 11.15 -18.95
N LYS A 119 21.02 12.27 -18.42
CA LYS A 119 20.34 13.03 -17.37
C LYS A 119 19.11 13.76 -17.91
N PHE A 120 18.04 13.80 -17.14
CA PHE A 120 16.86 14.60 -17.44
C PHE A 120 17.09 16.06 -17.02
N SER A 121 16.27 16.98 -17.55
CA SER A 121 16.31 18.40 -17.17
C SER A 121 15.84 18.65 -15.73
N LYS A 122 14.94 17.79 -15.22
CA LYS A 122 14.60 17.70 -13.81
C LYS A 122 15.37 16.55 -13.16
N SER A 123 15.72 16.75 -11.91
CA SER A 123 16.53 15.84 -11.11
C SER A 123 15.74 14.59 -10.69
N ILE A 124 15.84 13.55 -11.52
CA ILE A 124 15.44 12.17 -11.16
C ILE A 124 16.65 11.48 -10.56
N ALA A 125 16.45 10.85 -9.40
CA ALA A 125 17.44 10.02 -8.73
C ALA A 125 17.16 8.55 -9.01
N ILE A 126 18.10 7.87 -9.65
CA ILE A 126 18.14 6.41 -9.72
C ILE A 126 19.06 5.94 -8.60
N ARG A 127 18.53 5.15 -7.66
CA ARG A 127 19.23 4.72 -6.44
C ARG A 127 19.33 3.22 -6.39
N ASP A 128 20.50 2.75 -6.01
CA ASP A 128 20.70 1.39 -5.57
C ASP A 128 20.05 1.19 -4.20
N THR A 129 19.14 0.23 -4.10
CA THR A 129 18.33 -0.02 -2.90
C THR A 129 18.30 -1.50 -2.47
N HIS A 130 19.11 -2.37 -3.08
CA HIS A 130 19.10 -3.82 -2.80
C HIS A 130 19.38 -4.19 -1.33
N THR A 131 20.01 -3.30 -0.56
CA THR A 131 20.26 -3.49 0.88
C THR A 131 19.21 -2.83 1.79
N ASN A 132 18.34 -1.98 1.24
CA ASN A 132 17.46 -1.10 2.02
C ASN A 132 16.03 -1.66 2.11
N VAL A 133 15.59 -2.00 3.33
CA VAL A 133 14.21 -2.40 3.59
C VAL A 133 13.34 -1.16 3.71
N TYR A 134 12.48 -0.90 2.72
CA TYR A 134 11.57 0.24 2.79
C TYR A 134 10.21 0.03 2.10
N LEU A 135 10.13 -0.93 1.17
CA LEU A 135 8.92 -1.24 0.42
C LEU A 135 8.06 -2.27 1.17
N SER A 136 7.53 -1.89 2.34
CA SER A 136 6.75 -2.79 3.23
C SER A 136 7.47 -4.12 3.52
N GLY A 137 8.75 -4.07 3.87
CA GLY A 137 9.57 -5.25 4.17
C GLY A 137 10.40 -5.78 2.99
N TYR A 138 10.13 -5.32 1.77
CA TYR A 138 10.90 -5.68 0.58
C TYR A 138 12.08 -4.72 0.31
N LYS A 139 13.06 -5.23 -0.44
CA LYS A 139 14.28 -4.56 -0.88
C LYS A 139 14.38 -4.63 -2.42
N PRO A 140 13.73 -3.74 -3.17
CA PRO A 140 13.92 -3.71 -4.62
C PRO A 140 15.37 -3.33 -4.94
N ASP A 141 15.92 -3.86 -6.03
CA ASP A 141 17.33 -3.63 -6.36
C ASP A 141 17.63 -2.18 -6.73
N ILE A 142 16.83 -1.60 -7.62
CA ILE A 142 16.97 -0.22 -8.07
C ILE A 142 15.63 0.50 -7.93
N SER A 143 15.68 1.70 -7.37
CA SER A 143 14.51 2.54 -7.13
C SER A 143 14.69 3.93 -7.73
N VAL A 144 13.64 4.43 -8.36
CA VAL A 144 13.63 5.74 -9.01
C VAL A 144 12.80 6.72 -8.18
N PHE A 145 13.36 7.87 -7.88
CA PHE A 145 12.74 8.96 -7.12
C PHE A 145 12.93 10.30 -7.83
N MET A 146 12.25 11.35 -7.35
CA MET A 146 12.75 12.71 -7.57
C MET A 146 13.88 12.97 -6.56
N GLU A 147 14.92 13.72 -6.94
CA GLU A 147 16.00 14.06 -5.99
C GLU A 147 15.46 14.76 -4.74
N ASP A 148 14.51 15.69 -4.91
CA ASP A 148 13.86 16.41 -3.80
C ASP A 148 13.06 15.50 -2.86
N ASP A 149 12.73 14.27 -3.30
CA ASP A 149 12.02 13.29 -2.49
C ASP A 149 12.95 12.42 -1.64
N ILE A 150 14.27 12.52 -1.81
CA ILE A 150 15.25 11.79 -0.99
C ILE A 150 15.82 12.77 0.02
N ILE A 151 15.38 12.64 1.29
CA ILE A 151 15.91 13.47 2.39
C ILE A 151 16.65 12.54 3.34
N ASN A 152 17.92 12.85 3.63
CA ASN A 152 18.79 12.07 4.52
C ASN A 152 18.84 10.58 4.15
N ASP A 153 18.82 10.27 2.85
CA ASP A 153 18.79 8.91 2.29
C ASP A 153 17.64 8.01 2.82
N ALA A 154 16.59 8.64 3.34
CA ALA A 154 15.38 7.94 3.76
C ALA A 154 14.46 7.72 2.55
N TYR A 155 14.31 6.45 2.16
CA TYR A 155 13.44 6.05 1.06
C TYR A 155 12.01 5.82 1.56
N LEU A 156 11.06 6.57 0.98
CA LEU A 156 9.65 6.44 1.30
C LEU A 156 8.90 5.84 0.11
N THR A 157 8.18 4.76 0.37
CA THR A 157 7.40 4.04 -0.66
C THR A 157 6.44 4.96 -1.42
N MET A 158 5.84 5.93 -0.73
CA MET A 158 4.89 6.85 -1.34
C MET A 158 5.52 7.78 -2.39
N TYR A 159 6.86 7.86 -2.48
CA TYR A 159 7.59 8.71 -3.43
C TYR A 159 8.32 7.95 -4.53
N VAL A 160 8.21 6.63 -4.55
CA VAL A 160 8.81 5.78 -5.58
C VAL A 160 8.13 6.03 -6.92
N GLN A 161 8.89 6.46 -7.92
CA GLN A 161 8.42 6.65 -9.28
C GLN A 161 8.42 5.34 -10.06
N ALA A 162 9.48 4.55 -9.97
CA ALA A 162 9.58 3.25 -10.60
C ALA A 162 10.54 2.34 -9.82
N LEU A 163 10.44 1.04 -10.06
CA LEU A 163 11.32 0.03 -9.48
C LEU A 163 11.89 -0.83 -10.61
N LEU A 164 13.15 -1.20 -10.50
CA LEU A 164 13.82 -2.17 -11.37
C LEU A 164 14.43 -3.24 -10.49
N GLU A 165 13.99 -4.48 -10.69
CA GLU A 165 14.62 -5.67 -10.13
C GLU A 165 15.63 -6.22 -11.13
N VAL A 166 16.77 -6.65 -10.61
CA VAL A 166 17.89 -7.19 -11.37
C VAL A 166 18.09 -8.64 -10.96
N LYS A 167 18.15 -9.54 -11.95
CA LYS A 167 18.38 -10.96 -11.68
C LYS A 167 19.61 -11.45 -12.41
N LYS A 168 20.31 -12.40 -11.80
CA LYS A 168 21.29 -13.18 -12.56
C LYS A 168 20.55 -14.02 -13.60
N ARG A 169 21.12 -14.12 -14.79
CA ARG A 169 20.59 -14.99 -15.84
C ARG A 169 20.61 -16.44 -15.39
N LYS A 170 19.42 -17.03 -15.19
CA LYS A 170 19.24 -18.46 -14.85
C LYS A 170 18.91 -19.32 -16.06
N SER A 171 18.35 -18.73 -17.12
CA SER A 171 17.96 -19.43 -18.34
C SER A 171 18.32 -18.63 -19.60
N PHE A 172 18.47 -19.32 -20.71
CA PHE A 172 18.70 -18.66 -22.00
C PHE A 172 17.42 -18.13 -22.64
N SER A 173 16.25 -18.64 -22.22
CA SER A 173 15.00 -18.45 -22.94
C SER A 173 14.15 -17.33 -22.36
N HIS A 174 13.92 -17.28 -21.04
CA HIS A 174 12.98 -16.32 -20.44
C HIS A 174 13.30 -15.98 -18.97
N LEU A 175 12.76 -14.84 -18.52
CA LEU A 175 12.67 -14.46 -17.10
C LEU A 175 11.63 -15.32 -16.38
N LEU A 176 11.91 -15.74 -15.14
CA LEU A 176 11.09 -16.69 -14.40
C LEU A 176 9.80 -16.06 -13.88
N ASP A 177 8.71 -16.84 -13.86
CA ASP A 177 7.42 -16.40 -13.30
C ASP A 177 7.52 -16.06 -11.79
N GLU A 178 8.45 -16.68 -11.08
CA GLU A 178 8.76 -16.32 -9.69
C GLU A 178 9.23 -14.87 -9.57
N ASP A 179 10.21 -14.46 -10.38
CA ASP A 179 10.76 -13.11 -10.40
C ASP A 179 9.68 -12.09 -10.79
N LYS A 180 8.79 -12.45 -11.73
CA LYS A 180 7.63 -11.62 -12.10
C LYS A 180 6.57 -11.55 -10.98
N GLY A 181 6.40 -12.63 -10.22
CA GLY A 181 5.55 -12.68 -9.03
C GLY A 181 6.05 -11.77 -7.91
N GLN A 182 7.37 -11.63 -7.74
CA GLN A 182 7.98 -10.62 -6.87
C GLN A 182 7.62 -9.20 -7.33
N LEU A 183 7.76 -8.89 -8.62
CA LEU A 183 7.34 -7.61 -9.20
C LEU A 183 5.85 -7.30 -8.95
N LEU A 184 4.98 -8.31 -9.05
CA LEU A 184 3.56 -8.17 -8.78
C LEU A 184 3.29 -7.74 -7.33
N ASN A 185 4.08 -8.22 -6.37
CA ASN A 185 4.00 -7.74 -4.98
C ASN A 185 4.43 -6.28 -4.87
N TYR A 186 5.49 -5.88 -5.56
CA TYR A 186 5.99 -4.50 -5.56
C TYR A 186 4.95 -3.53 -6.10
N ILE A 187 4.40 -3.80 -7.28
CA ILE A 187 3.42 -2.91 -7.90
C ILE A 187 2.14 -2.81 -7.04
N ARG A 188 1.71 -3.90 -6.38
CA ARG A 188 0.56 -3.87 -5.45
C ARG A 188 0.82 -2.98 -4.23
N ILE A 189 2.03 -2.99 -3.69
CA ILE A 189 2.42 -2.08 -2.60
C ILE A 189 2.39 -0.63 -3.09
N LEU A 190 2.93 -0.33 -4.27
CA LEU A 190 2.88 1.01 -4.86
C LEU A 190 1.45 1.47 -5.10
N ILE A 191 0.58 0.61 -5.66
CA ILE A 191 -0.86 0.90 -5.87
C ILE A 191 -1.54 1.24 -4.55
N ARG A 192 -1.21 0.54 -3.46
CA ARG A 192 -1.79 0.84 -2.14
C ARG A 192 -1.29 2.17 -1.58
N GLN A 193 0.01 2.42 -1.68
CA GLN A 193 0.67 3.57 -1.04
C GLN A 193 0.59 4.87 -1.84
N GLN A 194 0.24 4.79 -3.13
CA GLN A 194 0.07 5.94 -4.03
C GLN A 194 -1.34 5.93 -4.64
N PRO A 195 -2.38 6.16 -3.80
CA PRO A 195 -3.79 5.93 -4.17
C PRO A 195 -4.30 6.80 -5.32
N LEU A 196 -3.67 7.96 -5.53
CA LEU A 196 -4.10 8.94 -6.52
C LEU A 196 -3.38 8.76 -7.87
N ARG A 197 -2.23 8.08 -7.90
CA ARG A 197 -1.50 7.83 -9.15
C ARG A 197 -2.28 6.87 -10.03
N GLU A 198 -2.38 7.20 -11.32
CA GLU A 198 -3.17 6.45 -12.28
C GLU A 198 -2.40 5.30 -12.94
N LEU A 199 -1.15 5.55 -13.34
CA LEU A 199 -0.32 4.60 -14.08
C LEU A 199 0.93 4.21 -13.29
N PHE A 200 1.20 2.91 -13.24
CA PHE A 200 2.35 2.33 -12.56
C PHE A 200 3.17 1.51 -13.54
N ALA A 201 4.49 1.51 -13.37
CA ALA A 201 5.40 0.64 -14.09
C ALA A 201 6.49 0.12 -13.14
N VAL A 202 6.74 -1.18 -13.19
CA VAL A 202 7.87 -1.85 -12.53
C VAL A 202 8.59 -2.72 -13.56
N PHE A 203 9.88 -2.90 -13.36
CA PHE A 203 10.78 -3.47 -14.35
C PHE A 203 11.57 -4.64 -13.77
N LEU A 204 11.91 -5.59 -14.62
CA LEU A 204 12.75 -6.74 -14.30
C LEU A 204 13.72 -6.96 -15.44
N SER A 205 14.98 -7.21 -15.13
CA SER A 205 15.99 -7.44 -16.15
C SER A 205 17.11 -8.36 -15.65
N ASP A 206 17.65 -9.16 -16.57
CA ASP A 206 18.86 -9.97 -16.34
C ASP A 206 20.07 -9.50 -17.17
N GLY A 207 19.93 -8.35 -17.83
CA GLY A 207 20.93 -7.76 -18.72
C GLY A 207 20.85 -8.27 -20.17
N PHE A 208 20.04 -9.29 -20.44
CA PHE A 208 19.78 -9.82 -21.79
C PHE A 208 18.34 -9.57 -22.23
N TYR A 209 17.41 -9.79 -21.30
CA TYR A 209 16.00 -9.50 -21.46
C TYR A 209 15.57 -8.40 -20.51
N PHE A 210 14.52 -7.70 -20.92
CA PHE A 210 13.87 -6.67 -20.13
C PHE A 210 12.38 -6.94 -20.13
N TYR A 211 11.80 -6.95 -18.95
CA TYR A 211 10.38 -7.11 -18.71
C TYR A 211 9.83 -5.85 -18.05
N VAL A 212 8.67 -5.41 -18.51
CA VAL A 212 7.91 -4.32 -17.91
C VAL A 212 6.53 -4.84 -17.55
N MET A 213 6.13 -4.60 -16.31
CA MET A 213 4.77 -4.77 -15.81
C MET A 213 4.20 -3.39 -15.51
N ALA A 214 3.03 -3.11 -16.07
CA ALA A 214 2.29 -1.90 -15.77
C ALA A 214 0.90 -2.21 -15.21
N TYR A 215 0.37 -1.22 -14.49
CA TYR A 215 -1.00 -1.23 -14.00
C TYR A 215 -1.66 0.12 -14.28
N ASP A 216 -2.85 0.06 -14.87
CA ASP A 216 -3.72 1.21 -15.12
C ASP A 216 -4.87 1.18 -14.13
N ARG A 217 -4.84 2.08 -13.15
CA ARG A 217 -5.86 2.18 -12.09
C ARG A 217 -7.24 2.51 -12.65
N ARG A 218 -7.32 3.29 -13.73
CA ARG A 218 -8.60 3.72 -14.31
C ARG A 218 -9.34 2.53 -14.92
N THR A 219 -8.61 1.61 -15.54
CA THR A 219 -9.18 0.39 -16.14
C THR A 219 -9.10 -0.83 -15.20
N ASN A 220 -8.35 -0.72 -14.10
CA ASN A 220 -8.00 -1.81 -13.19
C ASN A 220 -7.38 -3.02 -13.91
N ARG A 221 -6.48 -2.76 -14.87
CA ARG A 221 -5.85 -3.79 -15.70
C ARG A 221 -4.33 -3.79 -15.54
N TYR A 222 -3.76 -4.99 -15.58
CA TYR A 222 -2.34 -5.20 -15.72
C TYR A 222 -1.98 -5.40 -17.19
N SER A 223 -0.86 -4.83 -17.61
CA SER A 223 -0.28 -5.04 -18.93
C SER A 223 1.18 -5.44 -18.79
N GLU A 224 1.68 -6.26 -19.70
CA GLU A 224 3.07 -6.71 -19.67
C GLU A 224 3.71 -6.77 -21.05
N HIS A 225 5.02 -6.60 -21.07
CA HIS A 225 5.83 -6.74 -22.27
C HIS A 225 7.24 -7.25 -21.94
N THR A 226 7.72 -8.19 -22.74
CA THR A 226 9.11 -8.68 -22.69
C THR A 226 9.81 -8.31 -23.99
N THR A 227 11.03 -7.79 -23.88
CA THR A 227 11.84 -7.40 -25.03
C THR A 227 13.33 -7.64 -24.77
N ASN A 228 14.17 -7.38 -25.77
CA ASN A 228 15.61 -7.42 -25.60
C ASN A 228 16.09 -6.28 -24.70
N PHE A 229 17.24 -6.47 -24.06
CA PHE A 229 17.80 -5.51 -23.11
C PHE A 229 17.89 -4.08 -23.63
N LYS A 230 18.34 -3.89 -24.88
CA LYS A 230 18.58 -2.55 -25.44
C LYS A 230 17.29 -1.78 -25.68
N THR A 231 16.26 -2.44 -26.20
CA THR A 231 14.91 -1.87 -26.37
C THR A 231 14.30 -1.57 -25.00
N GLY A 232 14.43 -2.52 -24.06
CA GLY A 232 13.92 -2.38 -22.71
C GLY A 232 14.54 -1.23 -21.92
N LEU A 233 15.87 -1.07 -21.98
CA LEU A 233 16.58 0.02 -21.32
C LEU A 233 16.14 1.40 -21.86
N ARG A 234 15.87 1.49 -23.17
CA ARG A 234 15.31 2.72 -23.77
C ARG A 234 13.90 2.97 -23.26
N LEU A 235 13.07 1.94 -23.22
CA LEU A 235 11.71 2.04 -22.71
C LEU A 235 11.71 2.47 -21.23
N PHE A 236 12.53 1.82 -20.40
CA PHE A 236 12.77 2.22 -19.01
C PHE A 236 13.10 3.70 -18.91
N TRP A 237 14.14 4.17 -19.63
CA TRP A 237 14.56 5.57 -19.61
C TRP A 237 13.42 6.52 -20.04
N VAL A 238 12.68 6.18 -21.09
CA VAL A 238 11.53 6.99 -21.56
C VAL A 238 10.41 7.05 -20.53
N LEU A 239 10.11 5.93 -19.87
CA LEU A 239 9.01 5.82 -18.91
C LEU A 239 9.31 6.47 -17.57
N ILE A 240 10.58 6.55 -17.15
CA ILE A 240 10.96 7.21 -15.90
C ILE A 240 11.13 8.73 -16.02
N ASN A 241 11.02 9.30 -17.23
CA ASN A 241 11.11 10.74 -17.43
C ASN A 241 10.01 11.47 -16.64
N TYR A 242 10.32 12.60 -16.00
CA TYR A 242 9.44 13.29 -15.06
C TYR A 242 8.03 13.60 -15.60
N SER A 243 7.92 13.93 -16.89
CA SER A 243 6.62 14.23 -17.53
C SER A 243 5.81 12.98 -17.87
N SER A 244 6.34 11.79 -17.57
CA SER A 244 5.69 10.54 -17.86
C SER A 244 4.48 10.35 -16.96
N PRO A 245 3.33 9.91 -17.50
CA PRO A 245 2.20 9.47 -16.68
C PRO A 245 2.58 8.33 -15.73
N PHE A 246 3.62 7.55 -16.07
CA PHE A 246 4.19 6.51 -15.22
C PHE A 246 5.11 7.04 -14.13
N THR A 247 5.38 8.33 -14.00
CA THR A 247 6.11 8.93 -12.86
C THR A 247 5.40 10.15 -12.30
N THR A 248 4.25 10.51 -12.85
CA THR A 248 3.49 11.65 -12.36
C THR A 248 2.74 11.20 -11.12
N MET A 249 3.25 11.59 -9.96
CA MET A 249 2.47 11.46 -8.74
C MET A 249 1.28 12.40 -8.78
N ALA A 250 0.09 11.85 -8.57
CA ALA A 250 -1.06 12.65 -8.20
C ALA A 250 -1.15 12.67 -6.68
N GLY A 251 -1.31 13.85 -6.08
CA GLY A 251 -1.46 14.02 -4.64
C GLY A 251 -0.39 14.89 -3.97
N PRO A 252 -0.68 15.40 -2.77
CA PRO A 252 0.27 16.21 -2.01
C PRO A 252 1.45 15.35 -1.55
N LYS A 253 2.66 15.91 -1.62
CA LYS A 253 3.85 15.36 -0.94
C LYS A 253 3.98 15.90 0.48
N SER A 254 3.42 17.08 0.71
CA SER A 254 3.43 17.81 1.97
C SER A 254 2.13 18.58 2.10
N ILE A 255 1.80 18.96 3.32
CA ILE A 255 0.67 19.83 3.65
C ILE A 255 1.22 21.00 4.44
N ASP A 256 0.75 22.20 4.12
CA ASP A 256 0.99 23.37 4.95
C ASP A 256 -0.07 23.34 6.06
N PHE A 257 0.37 23.14 7.30
CA PHE A 257 -0.49 23.02 8.48
C PHE A 257 -0.45 24.33 9.25
N ASN A 258 -1.58 25.02 9.33
CA ASN A 258 -1.65 26.37 9.88
C ASN A 258 -1.72 26.31 11.41
N LEU A 259 -0.74 26.90 12.09
CA LEU A 259 -0.75 27.04 13.55
C LEU A 259 -1.44 28.35 13.98
N SER A 260 -1.37 29.37 13.12
CA SER A 260 -2.02 30.67 13.28
C SER A 260 -2.38 31.25 11.90
N GLN A 261 -2.94 32.46 11.84
CA GLN A 261 -3.23 33.12 10.55
C GLN A 261 -1.97 33.45 9.73
N GLU A 262 -0.81 33.58 10.37
CA GLU A 262 0.44 33.98 9.71
C GLU A 262 1.52 32.89 9.75
N ASP A 263 1.37 31.89 10.63
CA ASP A 263 2.34 30.80 10.80
C ASP A 263 1.80 29.47 10.32
N PHE A 264 2.58 28.80 9.46
CA PHE A 264 2.32 27.43 9.05
C PHE A 264 3.58 26.57 9.17
N THR A 265 3.37 25.29 9.45
CA THR A 265 4.41 24.27 9.38
C THR A 265 4.16 23.41 8.15
N ARG A 266 5.15 23.32 7.25
CA ARG A 266 5.07 22.40 6.12
C ARG A 266 5.38 20.97 6.58
N ILE A 267 4.34 20.16 6.73
CA ILE A 267 4.43 18.76 7.14
C ILE A 267 4.63 17.88 5.93
N ARG A 268 5.70 17.09 5.92
CA ARG A 268 5.94 16.07 4.90
C ARG A 268 5.13 14.80 5.18
N LEU A 269 4.48 14.28 4.15
CA LEU A 269 3.74 13.02 4.23
C LEU A 269 4.70 11.84 4.11
N LYS A 270 4.49 10.77 4.89
CA LYS A 270 5.37 9.59 4.88
C LYS A 270 4.73 8.33 4.31
N GLU A 271 3.45 8.15 4.61
CA GLU A 271 2.71 6.94 4.23
C GLU A 271 1.24 7.29 4.04
N TYR A 272 0.58 6.67 3.08
CA TYR A 272 -0.87 6.77 2.96
C TYR A 272 -1.54 5.66 3.79
N LEU A 273 -2.34 6.06 4.77
CA LEU A 273 -2.98 5.15 5.72
C LEU A 273 -4.41 4.79 5.30
N GLY A 274 -5.09 5.67 4.58
CA GLY A 274 -6.41 5.38 4.04
C GLY A 274 -7.22 6.61 3.62
N MET A 275 -8.39 6.34 3.06
CA MET A 275 -9.36 7.37 2.66
C MET A 275 -10.73 7.02 3.25
N GLY A 276 -11.32 8.02 3.89
CA GLY A 276 -12.71 8.04 4.29
C GLY A 276 -13.55 8.86 3.30
N ALA A 277 -14.84 8.98 3.56
CA ALA A 277 -15.73 9.79 2.73
C ALA A 277 -15.34 11.28 2.77
N SER A 278 -14.97 11.78 3.94
CA SER A 278 -14.68 13.20 4.18
C SER A 278 -13.21 13.57 4.13
N SER A 279 -12.28 12.60 4.06
CA SER A 279 -10.86 12.87 4.29
C SER A 279 -9.93 11.80 3.75
N ARG A 280 -8.64 12.14 3.64
CA ARG A 280 -7.53 11.20 3.48
C ARG A 280 -6.67 11.22 4.73
N VAL A 281 -6.06 10.09 5.08
CA VAL A 281 -5.23 9.93 6.27
C VAL A 281 -3.83 9.52 5.85
N TYR A 282 -2.84 10.23 6.39
CA TYR A 282 -1.43 9.99 6.13
C TYR A 282 -0.65 9.85 7.43
N LYS A 283 0.43 9.08 7.39
CA LYS A 283 1.45 9.07 8.43
C LYS A 283 2.37 10.28 8.26
N ILE A 284 2.73 10.91 9.36
CA ILE A 284 3.66 12.03 9.45
C ILE A 284 4.57 11.88 10.66
N ASP A 285 5.67 12.63 10.68
CA ASP A 285 6.36 12.93 11.94
C ASP A 285 5.87 14.29 12.42
N TRP A 286 5.24 14.32 13.59
CA TRP A 286 4.90 15.56 14.27
C TRP A 286 5.71 15.63 15.56
N GLU A 287 6.58 16.64 15.69
CA GLU A 287 7.48 16.81 16.84
C GLU A 287 8.30 15.54 17.13
N ASN A 288 8.93 14.98 16.09
CA ASN A 288 9.71 13.74 16.15
C ASN A 288 8.93 12.49 16.60
N THR A 289 7.59 12.55 16.60
CA THR A 289 6.73 11.42 16.97
C THR A 289 5.85 11.03 15.80
N SER A 290 5.85 9.73 15.47
CA SER A 290 4.97 9.16 14.44
C SER A 290 3.50 9.44 14.78
N SER A 291 2.84 10.19 13.91
CA SER A 291 1.45 10.63 14.09
C SER A 291 0.66 10.44 12.79
N ALA A 292 -0.66 10.43 12.88
CA ALA A 292 -1.52 10.44 11.70
C ALA A 292 -2.06 11.85 11.48
N ILE A 293 -2.05 12.32 10.24
CA ILE A 293 -2.76 13.53 9.82
C ILE A 293 -3.95 13.14 8.96
N LYS A 294 -5.13 13.61 9.35
CA LYS A 294 -6.38 13.50 8.61
C LYS A 294 -6.60 14.80 7.87
N VAL A 295 -6.57 14.76 6.54
CA VAL A 295 -6.74 15.89 5.63
C VAL A 295 -8.14 15.84 5.05
N PHE A 296 -8.95 16.84 5.35
CA PHE A 296 -10.34 16.90 4.95
C PHE A 296 -10.48 17.32 3.48
N ASN A 297 -11.46 16.74 2.80
CA ASN A 297 -11.82 17.11 1.45
C ASN A 297 -12.50 18.50 1.45
N SER A 298 -12.41 19.24 0.34
CA SER A 298 -13.10 20.52 0.19
C SER A 298 -14.59 20.41 0.55
N GLY A 299 -15.10 21.34 1.36
CA GLY A 299 -16.47 21.35 1.88
C GLY A 299 -16.69 20.55 3.16
N TYR A 300 -15.68 19.84 3.67
CA TYR A 300 -15.72 19.19 4.98
C TYR A 300 -14.86 19.99 5.97
N SER A 301 -15.34 20.12 7.21
CA SER A 301 -14.64 20.78 8.30
C SER A 301 -14.27 19.77 9.40
N PRO A 302 -13.10 19.93 10.05
CA PRO A 302 -12.70 19.11 11.17
C PRO A 302 -13.48 19.41 12.47
N SER A 303 -14.16 20.55 12.59
CA SER A 303 -14.64 21.09 13.88
C SER A 303 -15.44 20.09 14.72
N ASN A 304 -16.49 19.47 14.15
CA ASN A 304 -17.33 18.52 14.88
C ASN A 304 -16.56 17.27 15.34
N GLU A 305 -15.63 16.78 14.50
CA GLU A 305 -14.83 15.60 14.81
C GLU A 305 -13.80 15.92 15.89
N VAL A 306 -13.18 17.10 15.82
CA VAL A 306 -12.24 17.60 16.83
C VAL A 306 -12.92 17.79 18.18
N GLU A 307 -14.07 18.43 18.22
CA GLU A 307 -14.83 18.65 19.47
C GLU A 307 -15.21 17.32 20.12
N THR A 308 -15.71 16.37 19.33
CA THR A 308 -16.05 15.03 19.82
C THR A 308 -14.81 14.31 20.34
N LEU A 309 -13.69 14.38 19.61
CA LEU A 309 -12.46 13.70 19.99
C LEU A 309 -11.85 14.27 21.27
N LYS A 310 -11.84 15.60 21.41
CA LYS A 310 -11.41 16.28 22.64
C LYS A 310 -12.26 15.87 23.83
N PHE A 311 -13.58 15.89 23.70
CA PHE A 311 -14.49 15.43 24.75
C PHE A 311 -14.19 13.99 25.19
N LEU A 312 -14.00 13.08 24.24
CA LEU A 312 -13.65 11.68 24.54
C LEU A 312 -12.27 11.56 25.20
N ASN A 313 -11.29 12.35 24.80
CA ASN A 313 -9.96 12.34 25.41
C ASN A 313 -9.97 12.92 26.83
N GLU A 314 -10.68 14.02 27.08
CA GLU A 314 -10.85 14.61 28.43
C GLU A 314 -11.58 13.66 29.38
N GLY A 315 -12.56 12.91 28.87
CA GLY A 315 -13.25 11.85 29.60
C GLY A 315 -12.44 10.56 29.79
N ASN A 316 -11.19 10.49 29.32
CA ASN A 316 -10.32 9.30 29.34
C ASN A 316 -10.97 8.04 28.75
N PHE A 317 -11.70 8.19 27.65
CA PHE A 317 -12.32 7.03 26.98
C PHE A 317 -11.24 6.10 26.40
N PRO A 318 -11.27 4.80 26.70
CA PRO A 318 -10.30 3.86 26.16
C PRO A 318 -10.54 3.62 24.66
N ASN A 319 -9.49 3.21 23.95
CA ASN A 319 -9.53 2.84 22.53
C ASN A 319 -10.01 3.96 21.59
N VAL A 320 -9.76 5.21 21.98
CA VAL A 320 -9.98 6.40 21.14
C VAL A 320 -8.62 7.02 20.80
N PRO A 321 -8.39 7.47 19.55
CA PRO A 321 -7.19 8.24 19.23
C PRO A 321 -7.05 9.48 20.11
N THR A 322 -5.83 9.85 20.44
CA THR A 322 -5.50 11.11 21.11
C THR A 322 -5.46 12.23 20.08
N TYR A 323 -6.27 13.26 20.29
CA TYR A 323 -6.19 14.54 19.59
C TYR A 323 -4.86 15.24 19.94
N ILE A 324 -4.19 15.79 18.93
CA ILE A 324 -2.94 16.56 19.11
C ILE A 324 -3.15 18.02 18.71
N ALA A 325 -3.51 18.26 17.45
CA ALA A 325 -3.70 19.59 16.88
C ALA A 325 -4.66 19.54 15.69
N HIS A 326 -5.23 20.67 15.30
CA HIS A 326 -5.94 20.81 14.03
C HIS A 326 -5.80 22.23 13.48
N ASP A 327 -5.99 22.36 12.18
CA ASP A 327 -6.26 23.62 11.50
C ASP A 327 -7.63 23.52 10.79
N ASP A 328 -7.95 24.46 9.89
CA ASP A 328 -9.24 24.48 9.18
C ASP A 328 -9.47 23.27 8.26
N ASN A 329 -8.41 22.59 7.83
CA ASN A 329 -8.44 21.56 6.78
C ASN A 329 -7.89 20.20 7.23
N SER A 330 -7.26 20.13 8.39
CA SER A 330 -6.48 18.98 8.83
C SER A 330 -6.53 18.78 10.34
N MET A 331 -6.42 17.53 10.78
CA MET A 331 -6.31 17.17 12.20
C MET A 331 -5.20 16.15 12.40
N ILE A 332 -4.38 16.34 13.42
CA ILE A 332 -3.30 15.43 13.82
C ILE A 332 -3.76 14.61 15.03
N ILE A 333 -3.59 13.30 14.94
CA ILE A 333 -3.98 12.32 15.97
C ILE A 333 -2.87 11.29 16.22
N ARG A 334 -2.93 10.64 17.38
CA ARG A 334 -2.05 9.53 17.79
C ARG A 334 -2.84 8.37 18.43
N PRO A 335 -2.30 7.15 18.47
CA PRO A 335 -1.14 6.68 17.72
C PRO A 335 -1.49 6.44 16.24
N VAL A 336 -0.48 6.11 15.43
CA VAL A 336 -0.69 5.54 14.09
C VAL A 336 -0.99 4.05 14.28
N CYS A 337 -2.21 3.64 13.97
CA CYS A 337 -2.63 2.24 14.11
C CYS A 337 -2.58 1.50 12.77
N GLU A 338 -2.27 0.22 12.82
CA GLU A 338 -2.43 -0.71 11.70
C GLU A 338 -3.85 -1.27 11.69
N ARG A 339 -4.35 -1.70 10.53
CA ARG A 339 -5.67 -2.34 10.50
C ARG A 339 -5.56 -3.78 10.99
N PHE A 340 -6.56 -4.25 11.73
CA PHE A 340 -6.68 -5.66 12.11
C PHE A 340 -6.60 -6.65 10.93
N GLY A 341 -7.06 -6.27 9.73
CA GLY A 341 -7.09 -7.16 8.57
C GLY A 341 -7.84 -8.45 8.86
N ASP A 342 -7.24 -9.59 8.52
CA ASP A 342 -7.76 -10.93 8.83
C ASP A 342 -7.50 -11.35 10.30
N GLY A 343 -6.75 -10.55 11.06
CA GLY A 343 -6.41 -10.76 12.47
C GLY A 343 -7.47 -10.30 13.47
N PHE A 344 -8.69 -10.00 13.01
CA PHE A 344 -9.79 -9.61 13.90
C PHE A 344 -10.27 -10.81 14.74
N GLN A 345 -10.24 -10.68 16.07
CA GLN A 345 -10.57 -11.74 17.02
C GLN A 345 -11.81 -11.40 17.86
N VAL A 346 -12.38 -12.41 18.51
CA VAL A 346 -13.52 -12.25 19.42
C VAL A 346 -13.23 -11.25 20.55
N SER A 347 -12.00 -11.21 21.04
CA SER A 347 -11.55 -10.22 22.03
C SER A 347 -11.69 -8.78 21.52
N HIS A 348 -11.34 -8.52 20.25
CA HIS A 348 -11.50 -7.19 19.64
C HIS A 348 -12.98 -6.82 19.49
N ALA A 349 -13.84 -7.78 19.15
CA ALA A 349 -15.28 -7.54 19.09
C ALA A 349 -15.86 -7.17 20.47
N LEU A 350 -15.43 -7.84 21.54
CA LEU A 350 -15.85 -7.52 22.90
C LEU A 350 -15.41 -6.12 23.32
N GLN A 351 -14.15 -5.75 23.05
CA GLN A 351 -13.63 -4.41 23.32
C GLN A 351 -14.40 -3.33 22.55
N LEU A 352 -14.74 -3.60 21.29
CA LEU A 352 -15.56 -2.70 20.47
C LEU A 352 -16.96 -2.52 21.06
N LEU A 353 -17.63 -3.61 21.46
CA LEU A 353 -18.97 -3.52 22.07
C LEU A 353 -18.95 -2.73 23.38
N GLN A 354 -17.96 -2.98 24.24
CA GLN A 354 -17.77 -2.23 25.48
C GLN A 354 -17.54 -0.73 25.20
N HIS A 355 -16.71 -0.41 24.20
CA HIS A 355 -16.47 0.97 23.78
C HIS A 355 -17.75 1.63 23.25
N LEU A 356 -18.50 0.96 22.38
CA LEU A 356 -19.77 1.46 21.85
C LEU A 356 -20.80 1.72 22.95
N GLU A 357 -20.92 0.82 23.94
CA GLU A 357 -21.80 1.01 25.09
C GLU A 357 -21.41 2.26 25.90
N LEU A 358 -20.11 2.50 26.10
CA LEU A 358 -19.60 3.66 26.82
C LEU A 358 -19.92 4.97 26.10
N ILE A 359 -19.67 5.07 24.79
CA ILE A 359 -19.94 6.31 24.04
C ILE A 359 -21.45 6.55 23.87
N HIS A 360 -22.27 5.50 23.77
CA HIS A 360 -23.72 5.62 23.71
C HIS A 360 -24.32 6.21 25.01
N LYS A 361 -23.72 5.95 26.18
CA LYS A 361 -24.11 6.59 27.45
C LYS A 361 -23.93 8.10 27.43
N GLN A 362 -23.02 8.60 26.59
CA GLN A 362 -22.80 10.03 26.34
C GLN A 362 -23.58 10.55 25.12
N GLN A 363 -24.53 9.76 24.58
CA GLN A 363 -25.30 10.08 23.38
C GLN A 363 -24.46 10.31 22.11
N ILE A 364 -23.24 9.76 22.07
CA ILE A 364 -22.36 9.79 20.90
C ILE A 364 -22.56 8.49 20.13
N TYR A 365 -22.89 8.58 18.84
CA TYR A 365 -23.12 7.41 17.98
C TYR A 365 -22.13 7.39 16.81
N HIS A 366 -21.31 6.34 16.70
CA HIS A 366 -20.28 6.21 15.66
C HIS A 366 -20.85 6.17 14.23
N ARG A 367 -22.05 5.58 14.05
CA ARG A 367 -22.83 5.45 12.80
C ARG A 367 -22.15 4.74 11.62
N ASP A 368 -20.84 4.50 11.67
CA ASP A 368 -20.09 3.79 10.62
C ASP A 368 -19.27 2.61 11.16
N VAL A 369 -19.87 1.71 11.93
CA VAL A 369 -19.18 0.56 12.53
C VAL A 369 -19.00 -0.54 11.47
N ARG A 370 -17.79 -0.65 10.89
CA ARG A 370 -17.44 -1.70 9.89
C ARG A 370 -16.01 -2.18 10.09
N PRO A 371 -15.61 -3.38 9.67
CA PRO A 371 -14.23 -3.87 9.85
C PRO A 371 -13.14 -2.90 9.35
N LYS A 372 -13.43 -2.11 8.31
CA LYS A 372 -12.51 -1.11 7.74
C LYS A 372 -12.33 0.17 8.59
N THR A 373 -13.11 0.36 9.65
CA THR A 373 -13.04 1.54 10.53
C THR A 373 -12.35 1.26 11.85
N PHE A 374 -11.95 0.01 12.11
CA PHE A 374 -11.26 -0.39 13.33
C PHE A 374 -9.83 -0.81 13.02
N TYR A 375 -8.94 -0.42 13.93
CA TYR A 375 -7.50 -0.55 13.80
C TYR A 375 -6.95 -1.19 15.06
#